data_AF-A0A4C1XZ36-F1
#
_entry.id   AF-A0A4C1XZ36-F1
#
_cell.length_a   1.000
_cell.length_b   1.000
_cell.length_c   1.000
_cell.angle_alpha   90.00
_cell.angle_beta   90.00
_cell.angle_gamma   90.00
#
_symmetry.space_group_name_H-M   'P 1'
#
loop_
_entity.id
_entity.type
_entity.pdbx_description
1 polymer ?
#
loop_
_entity_poly.entity_id
_entity_poly.type
_entity_poly.pdbx_seq_one_letter_code
_entity_poly.pdbx_strand_id
1 'polypeptide(L)'
;MCIRSVSRTYESYGSSTPVFAHAAFKALDRLQVTQDKFLRDATDAHWSVRNSILHRDLEFPTITKSMKDASKRFFDIAELHPNALPLLGSFL
;
A
#
# COMPACT_ATOMS: atom_id res chain seq x y z
N MET A 1 -21.06 5.54 14.52
CA MET A 1 -20.56 4.17 14.33
C MET A 1 -20.10 3.84 12.89
N CYS A 2 -20.05 4.81 11.96
CA CYS A 2 -19.74 4.56 10.54
C CYS A 2 -18.24 4.64 10.17
N ILE A 3 -17.44 5.35 10.97
CA ILE A 3 -16.00 5.58 10.69
C ILE A 3 -15.19 4.27 10.82
N ARG A 4 -15.59 3.39 11.75
CA ARG A 4 -14.92 2.10 11.98
C ARG A 4 -15.22 1.06 10.89
N SER A 5 -16.30 1.25 10.12
CA SER A 5 -16.63 0.42 8.96
C SER A 5 -15.80 0.82 7.75
N VAL A 6 -15.57 2.13 7.55
CA VAL A 6 -14.71 2.67 6.49
C VAL A 6 -13.25 2.24 6.67
N SER A 7 -12.80 2.12 7.93
CA SER A 7 -11.48 1.57 8.21
C SER A 7 -11.30 0.12 7.73
N ARG A 8 -12.38 -0.66 7.72
CA ARG A 8 -12.35 -2.02 7.17
C ARG A 8 -12.43 -2.02 5.64
N THR A 9 -12.99 -0.96 5.05
CA THR A 9 -13.01 -0.76 3.60
C THR A 9 -11.68 -0.25 3.03
N TYR A 10 -10.79 0.37 3.82
CA TYR A 10 -9.43 0.66 3.33
C TYR A 10 -8.56 -0.61 3.26
N GLU A 11 -8.79 -1.59 4.14
CA GLU A 11 -8.26 -2.95 3.93
C GLU A 11 -8.85 -3.59 2.65
N SER A 12 -9.99 -3.05 2.18
CA SER A 12 -10.70 -3.39 0.95
C SER A 12 -10.44 -2.40 -0.21
N TYR A 13 -9.35 -1.61 -0.22
CA TYR A 13 -8.82 -1.07 -1.49
C TYR A 13 -8.17 -2.16 -2.36
N GLY A 14 -8.13 -3.39 -1.84
CA GLY A 14 -8.05 -4.63 -2.60
C GLY A 14 -9.42 -5.26 -2.84
N SER A 15 -10.44 -4.52 -3.28
CA SER A 15 -11.64 -5.15 -3.83
C SER A 15 -12.19 -4.35 -5.00
N SER A 16 -11.80 -4.78 -6.19
CA SER A 16 -12.76 -4.89 -7.28
C SER A 16 -12.49 -6.23 -7.95
N THR A 17 -13.13 -7.27 -7.41
CA THR A 17 -12.92 -8.72 -7.59
C THR A 17 -11.79 -9.35 -6.75
N PRO A 18 -12.04 -10.48 -6.06
CA PRO A 18 -11.01 -11.22 -5.31
C PRO A 18 -9.86 -11.68 -6.22
N VAL A 19 -10.13 -11.85 -7.53
CA VAL A 19 -9.14 -12.19 -8.55
C VAL A 19 -8.13 -11.04 -8.76
N PHE A 20 -8.60 -9.80 -8.83
CA PHE A 20 -7.73 -8.63 -9.10
C PHE A 20 -6.91 -8.23 -7.89
N ALA A 21 -7.50 -8.27 -6.69
CA ALA A 21 -6.77 -8.03 -5.45
C ALA A 21 -5.65 -9.04 -5.25
N HIS A 22 -5.92 -10.32 -5.49
CA HIS A 22 -4.91 -11.38 -5.39
C HIS A 22 -3.75 -11.19 -6.38
N ALA A 23 -4.05 -10.78 -7.62
CA ALA A 23 -3.03 -10.47 -8.61
C ALA A 23 -2.17 -9.26 -8.20
N ALA A 24 -2.79 -8.22 -7.64
CA ALA A 24 -2.10 -7.04 -7.14
C ALA A 24 -1.19 -7.35 -5.95
N PHE A 25 -1.64 -8.14 -4.96
CA PHE A 25 -0.79 -8.58 -3.84
C PHE A 25 0.40 -9.40 -4.31
N LYS A 26 0.21 -10.29 -5.29
CA LYS A 26 1.32 -11.08 -5.87
C LYS A 26 2.33 -10.20 -6.60
N ALA A 27 1.88 -9.12 -7.24
CA ALA A 27 2.77 -8.16 -7.87
C ALA A 27 3.54 -7.33 -6.82
N LEU A 28 2.88 -6.92 -5.73
CA LEU A 28 3.51 -6.19 -4.62
C LEU A 28 4.55 -7.04 -3.88
N ASP A 29 4.27 -8.32 -3.65
CA ASP A 29 5.23 -9.27 -3.05
C ASP A 29 6.49 -9.41 -3.92
N ARG A 30 6.32 -9.57 -5.23
CA ARG A 30 7.44 -9.59 -6.18
C ARG A 30 8.24 -8.29 -6.18
N LEU A 31 7.54 -7.16 -6.11
CA LEU A 31 8.19 -5.84 -6.05
C LEU A 31 8.98 -5.68 -4.75
N GLN A 32 8.45 -6.17 -3.63
CA GLN A 32 9.13 -6.16 -2.34
C GLN A 32 10.38 -7.06 -2.35
N VAL A 33 10.31 -8.27 -2.91
CA VAL A 33 11.49 -9.12 -3.11
C VAL A 33 12.55 -8.45 -3.99
N THR A 34 12.12 -7.67 -4.99
CA THR A 34 13.04 -6.94 -5.87
C THR A 34 13.70 -5.77 -5.14
N GLN A 35 12.92 -5.04 -4.33
CA GLN A 35 13.41 -3.97 -3.44
C GLN A 35 14.44 -4.51 -2.45
N ASP A 36 14.14 -5.64 -1.81
CA ASP A 36 15.01 -6.25 -0.81
C ASP A 36 16.35 -6.69 -1.40
N LYS A 37 16.34 -7.26 -2.61
CA LYS A 37 17.56 -7.62 -3.34
C LYS A 37 18.38 -6.39 -3.71
N PHE A 38 17.73 -5.37 -4.27
CA PHE A 38 18.39 -4.12 -4.63
C PHE A 38 19.05 -3.46 -3.41
N LEU A 39 18.35 -3.44 -2.26
CA LEU A 39 18.87 -2.83 -1.04
C LEU A 39 20.08 -3.59 -0.49
N ARG A 40 20.07 -4.93 -0.60
CA ARG A 40 21.21 -5.78 -0.23
C ARG A 40 22.41 -5.55 -1.14
N ASP A 41 22.18 -5.52 -2.46
CA ASP A 41 23.24 -5.31 -3.45
C ASP A 41 23.85 -3.91 -3.30
N ALA A 42 23.03 -2.89 -3.05
CA ALA A 42 23.47 -1.52 -2.84
C ALA A 42 24.30 -1.33 -1.56
N THR A 43 24.04 -2.14 -0.53
CA THR A 43 24.75 -2.07 0.76
C THR A 43 25.87 -3.12 0.87
N ASP A 44 26.05 -3.95 -0.16
CA ASP A 44 26.89 -5.15 -0.15
C ASP A 44 26.69 -6.01 1.12
N ALA A 45 25.42 -6.15 1.54
CA ALA A 45 25.08 -6.72 2.82
C ALA A 45 25.15 -8.25 2.79
N HIS A 46 25.86 -8.84 3.75
CA HIS A 46 25.90 -10.28 3.93
C HIS A 46 24.49 -10.88 4.09
N TRP A 47 24.26 -12.08 3.55
CA TRP A 47 22.95 -12.74 3.51
C TRP A 47 22.29 -12.88 4.90
N SER A 48 23.10 -13.00 5.96
CA SER A 48 22.65 -13.11 7.36
C SER A 48 22.03 -11.81 7.93
N VAL A 49 22.32 -10.65 7.35
CA VAL A 49 21.71 -9.38 7.76
C VAL A 49 20.21 -9.43 7.46
N ARG A 50 19.35 -9.01 8.39
CA ARG A 50 17.89 -8.99 8.17
C ARG A 50 17.49 -7.80 7.30
N ASN A 51 16.55 -7.99 6.36
CA ASN A 51 16.05 -6.93 5.48
C ASN A 51 15.48 -5.74 6.28
N SER A 52 14.83 -6.01 7.42
CA SER A 52 14.30 -4.96 8.30
C SER A 52 15.36 -4.02 8.87
N ILE A 53 16.59 -4.51 9.10
CA ILE A 53 17.71 -3.70 9.55
C ILE A 53 18.17 -2.80 8.40
N LEU A 54 18.31 -3.35 7.19
CA LEU A 54 18.67 -2.58 6.00
C LEU A 54 17.67 -1.46 5.73
N HIS A 55 16.36 -1.74 5.79
CA HIS A 55 15.33 -0.72 5.64
C HIS A 55 15.41 0.38 6.69
N ARG A 56 15.80 0.05 7.92
CA ARG A 56 15.95 1.03 9.00
C ARG A 56 17.20 1.88 8.82
N ASP A 57 18.32 1.25 8.52
CA ASP A 57 19.63 1.91 8.43
C ASP A 57 19.70 2.83 7.20
N LEU A 58 19.01 2.47 6.11
CA LEU A 58 18.90 3.27 4.89
C LEU A 58 17.69 4.21 4.90
N GLU A 59 16.93 4.23 6.00
CA GLU A 59 15.65 4.95 6.15
C GLU A 59 14.66 4.68 5.00
N PHE A 60 14.79 3.51 4.34
CA PHE A 60 14.08 3.18 3.12
C PHE A 60 12.76 2.46 3.44
N PRO A 61 11.60 3.07 3.18
CA PRO A 61 10.32 2.45 3.49
C PRO A 61 10.06 1.23 2.60
N THR A 62 9.49 0.19 3.18
CA THR A 62 9.05 -0.99 2.43
C THR A 62 7.91 -0.62 1.47
N ILE A 63 7.85 -1.25 0.30
CA ILE A 63 6.78 -1.03 -0.70
C ILE A 63 5.39 -1.05 -0.08
N THR A 64 5.10 -2.03 0.78
CA THR A 64 3.82 -2.17 1.47
C THR A 64 3.47 -0.96 2.35
N LYS A 65 4.46 -0.43 3.09
CA LYS A 65 4.28 0.79 3.89
C LYS A 65 4.04 2.00 3.00
N SER A 66 4.82 2.14 1.93
CA SER A 66 4.67 3.23 0.97
C SER A 66 3.30 3.22 0.28
N MET A 67 2.79 2.04 -0.09
CA MET A 67 1.46 1.90 -0.71
C MET A 67 0.35 2.25 0.27
N LYS A 68 0.49 1.89 1.55
CA LYS A 68 -0.47 2.27 2.60
C LYS A 68 -0.46 3.77 2.87
N ASP A 69 0.70 4.40 2.91
CA ASP A 69 0.81 5.84 3.14
C ASP A 69 0.30 6.63 1.91
N ALA A 70 0.57 6.14 0.70
CA ALA A 70 0.04 6.71 -0.54
C ALA A 70 -1.48 6.57 -0.63
N SER A 71 -2.04 5.41 -0.29
CA SER A 71 -3.48 5.20 -0.27
C SER A 71 -4.15 6.09 0.76
N LYS A 72 -3.56 6.22 1.96
CA LYS A 72 -4.03 7.15 2.98
C LYS A 72 -4.05 8.59 2.47
N ARG A 73 -2.96 9.08 1.88
CA ARG A 73 -2.91 10.44 1.29
C ARG A 73 -3.96 10.63 0.21
N PHE A 74 -4.22 9.61 -0.60
CA PHE A 74 -5.26 9.66 -1.63
C PHE A 74 -6.66 9.81 -1.00
N PHE A 75 -6.95 9.10 0.08
CA PHE A 75 -8.22 9.28 0.83
C PHE A 75 -8.30 10.58 1.57
N ASP A 76 -7.23 11.01 2.23
CA ASP A 76 -7.20 12.27 2.95
C ASP A 76 -7.50 13.44 1.99
N ILE A 77 -6.97 13.41 0.76
CA ILE A 77 -7.28 14.41 -0.28
C ILE A 77 -8.72 14.30 -0.78
N ALA A 78 -9.23 13.08 -0.98
CA ALA A 78 -10.62 12.86 -1.38
C ALA A 78 -11.62 13.29 -0.29
N GLU A 79 -11.27 13.14 0.98
CA GLU A 79 -12.07 13.52 2.14
C GLU A 79 -12.03 15.03 2.40
N LEU A 80 -10.90 15.69 2.13
CA LEU A 80 -10.75 17.15 2.16
C LEU A 80 -11.54 17.87 1.05
N HIS A 81 -12.05 17.15 0.05
CA HIS A 81 -12.86 17.70 -1.01
C HIS A 81 -14.33 17.27 -0.84
N PRO A 82 -15.11 17.87 0.07
CA PRO A 82 -16.50 17.49 0.32
C PRO A 82 -17.46 17.74 -0.85
N ASN A 83 -17.00 18.10 -2.05
CA ASN A 83 -17.83 18.04 -3.26
C ASN A 83 -17.04 18.12 -4.59
N ALA A 84 -16.54 17.02 -5.14
CA ALA A 84 -16.23 16.93 -6.58
C ALA A 84 -17.26 16.00 -7.23
N LEU A 85 -18.37 16.61 -7.67
CA LEU A 85 -19.48 16.05 -8.47
C LEU A 85 -20.55 15.26 -7.70
N PRO A 86 -21.77 15.82 -7.53
CA PRO A 86 -22.96 15.03 -7.27
C PRO A 86 -23.49 14.52 -8.60
N LEU A 87 -22.92 13.45 -9.14
CA LEU A 87 -23.52 12.73 -10.27
C LEU A 87 -23.40 11.22 -10.04
N LEU A 88 -24.24 10.70 -9.16
CA LEU A 88 -25.34 9.82 -9.54
C LEU A 88 -25.97 9.24 -8.27
N GLY A 89 -26.98 9.94 -7.75
CA GLY A 89 -28.01 9.26 -6.98
C GLY A 89 -28.74 8.32 -7.92
N SER A 90 -28.32 7.06 -7.97
CA SER A 90 -29.07 5.88 -8.38
C SER A 90 -28.07 4.78 -8.74
N PHE A 91 -27.86 3.83 -7.85
CA PHE A 91 -28.19 2.42 -8.07
C PHE A 91 -27.85 1.67 -6.78
N LEU A 92 -28.86 0.95 -6.29
CA LEU A 92 -28.86 -0.14 -5.31
C LEU A 92 -27.50 -0.62 -4.77
#